data_AF-A0A354C522-F1
#
_entry.id   AF-A0A354C522-F1
#
_cell.length_a   1.000
_cell.length_b   1.000
_cell.length_c   1.000
_cell.angle_alpha   90.00
_cell.angle_beta   90.00
_cell.angle_gamma   90.00
#
_symmetry.space_group_name_H-M   'P 1'
#
loop_
_entity.id
_entity.type
_entity.pdbx_description
1 polymer ?
#
loop_
_entity_poly.entity_id
_entity_poly.type
_entity_poly.pdbx_seq_one_letter_code
_entity_poly.pdbx_strand_id
1 'polypeptide(L)'
;MKYSKYEVDKPFPGPIPSGDGFSFEFGPDGNMMLIVQYRKPTADEQKALEFGFIRYAIYEHPDILTMCWVFQFPRPVHCVDAPFHAGLYVRYTDDRVEKFLAGEAHSLMTFVLDGNILKMIRQSVLRPEAMTIFRDIVCRQATQPITQEHYKDEIDLIYQYTPEQLLTKGSVFLHKGEPE
;
A
#
# COMPACT_ATOMS: atom_id res chain seq x y z
N MET A 1 17.45 4.30 13.18
CA MET A 1 16.08 3.81 12.92
C MET A 1 15.60 3.01 14.13
N LYS A 2 14.80 3.59 15.02
CA LYS A 2 14.21 2.85 16.15
C LYS A 2 12.87 2.31 15.70
N TYR A 3 12.83 1.05 15.26
CA TYR A 3 11.58 0.30 15.06
C TYR A 3 10.87 -0.05 16.39
N SER A 4 11.18 0.64 17.49
CA SER A 4 10.81 0.28 18.87
C SER A 4 9.32 0.44 19.19
N LYS A 5 8.45 0.48 18.18
CA LYS A 5 7.00 0.66 18.33
C LYS A 5 6.19 -0.51 17.75
N TYR A 6 6.75 -1.29 16.82
CA TYR A 6 6.03 -2.40 16.18
C TYR A 6 6.57 -3.73 16.70
N GLU A 7 5.71 -4.45 17.42
CA GLU A 7 6.04 -5.74 18.00
C GLU A 7 5.04 -6.79 17.52
N VAL A 8 5.54 -7.92 17.05
CA VAL A 8 4.70 -9.06 16.68
C VAL A 8 3.98 -9.58 17.92
N ASP A 9 2.74 -10.01 17.73
CA ASP A 9 1.79 -10.45 18.77
C ASP A 9 1.40 -9.35 19.77
N LYS A 10 1.59 -8.08 19.41
CA LYS A 10 1.08 -6.91 20.15
C LYS A 10 0.07 -6.11 19.32
N PRO A 11 -0.76 -5.27 19.97
CA PRO A 11 -1.63 -4.35 19.25
C PRO A 11 -0.85 -3.43 18.30
N PHE A 12 -1.32 -3.31 17.07
CA PHE A 12 -0.76 -2.37 16.09
C PHE A 12 -1.05 -0.93 16.54
N PRO A 13 -0.03 -0.05 16.64
CA PRO A 13 -0.17 1.27 17.26
C PRO A 13 -0.63 2.37 16.28
N GLY A 14 -1.30 1.98 15.18
CA GLY A 14 -1.71 2.85 14.09
C GLY A 14 -3.13 2.55 13.62
N PRO A 15 -3.64 3.29 12.62
CA PRO A 15 -4.93 3.01 12.02
C PRO A 15 -4.91 1.61 11.39
N ILE A 16 -6.04 0.91 11.50
CA ILE A 16 -6.25 -0.40 10.87
C ILE A 16 -7.49 -0.32 9.97
N PRO A 17 -7.49 -1.00 8.82
CA PRO A 17 -8.72 -1.19 8.05
C PRO A 17 -9.85 -1.75 8.95
N SER A 18 -11.06 -1.22 8.80
CA SER A 18 -12.21 -1.59 9.64
C SER A 18 -12.74 -3.01 9.35
N GLY A 19 -12.44 -3.52 8.15
CA GLY A 19 -12.68 -4.89 7.72
C GLY A 19 -11.41 -5.48 7.12
N ASP A 20 -11.56 -6.65 6.49
CA ASP A 20 -10.43 -7.23 5.75
C ASP A 20 -10.12 -6.33 4.55
N GLY A 21 -8.85 -6.01 4.35
CA GLY A 21 -8.47 -4.98 3.41
C GLY A 21 -7.04 -4.53 3.56
N PHE A 22 -6.64 -3.66 2.63
CA PHE A 22 -5.28 -3.20 2.47
C PHE A 22 -5.29 -1.68 2.44
N SER A 23 -4.32 -1.07 3.12
CA SER A 23 -4.14 0.37 3.08
C SER A 23 -2.67 0.70 2.93
N PHE A 24 -2.36 1.61 2.03
CA PHE A 24 -1.02 2.14 1.85
C PHE A 24 -0.93 3.52 2.49
N GLU A 25 0.12 3.76 3.26
CA GLU A 25 0.38 5.05 3.88
C GLU A 25 1.88 5.38 3.94
N PHE A 26 2.19 6.66 4.09
CA PHE A 26 3.52 7.09 4.52
C PHE A 26 3.61 7.07 6.05
N GLY A 27 4.62 6.37 6.55
CA GLY A 27 5.02 6.41 7.95
C GLY A 27 5.65 7.76 8.33
N PRO A 28 5.82 8.06 9.64
CA PRO A 28 6.32 9.36 10.12
C PRO A 28 7.68 9.80 9.57
N ASP A 29 8.50 8.84 9.14
CA ASP A 29 9.83 9.08 8.56
C ASP A 29 9.80 9.12 7.02
N GLY A 30 8.61 9.17 6.40
CA GLY A 30 8.43 9.11 4.94
C GLY A 30 8.62 7.71 4.35
N ASN A 31 8.72 6.67 5.18
CA ASN A 31 8.82 5.28 4.72
C ASN A 31 7.46 4.78 4.21
N MET A 32 7.46 3.94 3.17
CA MET A 32 6.24 3.34 2.64
C MET A 32 5.76 2.20 3.53
N MET A 33 4.47 2.20 3.87
CA MET A 33 3.83 1.17 4.69
C MET A 33 2.61 0.61 3.98
N LEU A 34 2.55 -0.72 3.86
CA LEU A 34 1.36 -1.46 3.45
C LEU A 34 0.80 -2.16 4.68
N ILE A 35 -0.38 -1.75 5.13
CA ILE A 35 -1.09 -2.38 6.25
C ILE A 35 -2.10 -3.35 5.66
N VAL A 36 -2.06 -4.59 6.13
CA VAL A 36 -2.87 -5.70 5.64
C VAL A 36 -3.71 -6.22 6.80
N GLN A 37 -5.02 -6.04 6.74
CA GLN A 37 -5.96 -6.59 7.70
C GLN A 37 -6.59 -7.85 7.11
N TYR A 38 -6.42 -8.97 7.81
CA TYR A 38 -7.12 -10.22 7.49
C TYR A 38 -7.55 -10.86 8.80
N ARG A 39 -8.84 -10.80 9.14
CA ARG A 39 -9.34 -11.29 10.43
C ARG A 39 -9.54 -12.79 10.39
N LYS A 40 -8.93 -13.49 11.35
CA LYS A 40 -9.00 -14.95 11.50
C LYS A 40 -8.69 -15.68 10.17
N PRO A 41 -7.52 -15.42 9.56
CA PRO A 41 -7.19 -16.03 8.28
C PRO A 41 -7.17 -17.57 8.43
N THR A 42 -7.62 -18.25 7.39
CA THR A 42 -7.42 -19.69 7.22
C THR A 42 -5.92 -20.01 7.13
N ALA A 43 -5.55 -21.27 7.34
CA ALA A 43 -4.15 -21.68 7.23
C ALA A 43 -3.54 -21.38 5.84
N ASP A 44 -4.33 -21.45 4.77
CA ASP A 44 -3.84 -21.17 3.42
C ASP A 44 -3.77 -19.67 3.11
N GLU A 45 -4.69 -18.86 3.65
CA GLU A 45 -4.56 -17.40 3.63
C GLU A 45 -3.31 -16.95 4.39
N GLN A 46 -3.07 -17.53 5.57
CA GLN A 46 -1.89 -17.24 6.36
C GLN A 46 -0.61 -17.57 5.57
N LYS A 47 -0.52 -18.74 4.94
CA LYS A 47 0.62 -19.09 4.08
C LYS A 47 0.79 -18.11 2.91
N ALA A 48 -0.29 -17.68 2.26
CA ALA A 48 -0.21 -16.71 1.18
C ALA A 48 0.32 -15.34 1.66
N LEU A 49 -0.14 -14.87 2.83
CA LEU A 49 0.36 -13.65 3.47
C LEU A 49 1.83 -13.79 3.90
N GLU A 50 2.21 -14.96 4.44
CA GLU A 50 3.59 -15.35 4.78
C GLU A 50 4.50 -15.48 3.56
N PHE A 51 3.97 -15.80 2.39
CA PHE A 51 4.74 -15.79 1.15
C PHE A 51 5.02 -14.35 0.69
N GLY A 52 4.04 -13.46 0.87
CA GLY A 52 4.05 -12.07 0.37
C GLY A 52 3.56 -12.00 -1.08
N PHE A 53 3.57 -10.80 -1.65
CA PHE A 53 3.12 -10.62 -3.03
C PHE A 53 4.14 -11.18 -4.04
N ILE A 54 3.64 -11.73 -5.14
CA ILE A 54 4.37 -12.29 -6.28
C ILE A 54 4.67 -11.17 -7.29
N ARG A 55 3.68 -10.33 -7.56
CA ARG A 55 3.79 -9.16 -8.44
C ARG A 55 2.91 -8.04 -7.92
N TYR A 56 3.11 -6.85 -8.46
CA TYR A 56 2.36 -5.66 -8.09
C TYR A 56 2.25 -4.72 -9.28
N ALA A 57 1.33 -3.77 -9.21
CA ALA A 57 1.16 -2.74 -10.21
C ALA A 57 0.89 -1.37 -9.60
N ILE A 58 1.21 -0.36 -10.38
CA ILE A 58 0.78 1.03 -10.17
C ILE A 58 -0.27 1.31 -11.24
N TYR A 59 -1.51 1.52 -10.81
CA TYR A 59 -2.59 1.97 -11.69
C TYR A 59 -2.83 3.46 -11.48
N GLU A 60 -2.82 4.21 -12.57
CA GLU A 60 -3.28 5.60 -12.62
C GLU A 60 -4.56 5.64 -13.44
N HIS A 61 -5.61 6.24 -12.88
CA HIS A 61 -6.82 6.49 -13.64
C HIS A 61 -6.58 7.66 -14.61
N PRO A 62 -7.07 7.60 -15.86
CA PRO A 62 -6.77 8.64 -16.86
C PRO A 62 -7.35 10.02 -16.51
N ASP A 63 -8.47 10.06 -15.78
CA ASP A 63 -9.25 11.28 -15.54
C ASP A 63 -9.10 11.89 -14.13
N ILE A 64 -8.39 11.24 -13.22
CA ILE A 64 -8.22 11.69 -11.82
C ILE A 64 -6.78 11.49 -11.36
N LEU A 65 -6.39 12.14 -10.25
CA LEU A 65 -5.01 12.06 -9.75
C LEU A 65 -4.79 10.93 -8.76
N THR A 66 -5.85 10.42 -8.11
CA THR A 66 -5.72 9.25 -7.24
C THR A 66 -5.18 8.07 -8.02
N MET A 67 -4.14 7.47 -7.47
CA MET A 67 -3.53 6.25 -8.00
C MET A 67 -3.91 5.06 -7.12
N CYS A 68 -3.68 3.85 -7.62
CA CYS A 68 -3.91 2.64 -6.86
C CYS A 68 -2.69 1.73 -6.94
N TRP A 69 -2.19 1.33 -5.78
CA TRP A 69 -1.31 0.18 -5.69
C TRP A 69 -2.12 -1.10 -5.77
N VAL A 70 -1.66 -2.06 -6.56
CA VAL A 70 -2.27 -3.38 -6.63
C VAL A 70 -1.21 -4.42 -6.33
N PHE A 71 -1.46 -5.32 -5.40
CA PHE A 71 -0.55 -6.39 -5.04
C PHE A 71 -1.21 -7.74 -5.32
N GLN A 72 -0.50 -8.65 -5.96
CA GLN A 72 -0.96 -10.01 -6.14
C GLN A 72 -0.19 -10.95 -5.22
N PHE A 73 -0.88 -11.51 -4.23
CA PHE A 73 -0.45 -12.60 -3.38
C PHE A 73 -0.82 -13.96 -4.00
N PRO A 74 -0.22 -15.06 -3.52
CA PRO A 74 -0.73 -16.39 -3.82
C PRO A 74 -2.22 -16.52 -3.45
N ARG A 75 -2.91 -17.46 -4.09
CA ARG A 75 -4.27 -17.83 -3.66
C ARG A 75 -4.21 -18.44 -2.25
N PRO A 76 -5.26 -18.25 -1.43
CA PRO A 76 -6.54 -17.62 -1.78
C PRO A 76 -6.60 -16.09 -1.65
N VAL A 77 -5.59 -15.40 -1.08
CA VAL A 77 -5.59 -13.92 -0.92
C VAL A 77 -5.66 -13.23 -2.28
N HIS A 78 -4.89 -13.71 -3.26
CA HIS A 78 -4.94 -13.25 -4.66
C HIS A 78 -4.65 -11.74 -4.83
N CYS A 79 -5.50 -10.99 -5.56
CA CYS A 79 -5.24 -9.59 -5.90
C CYS A 79 -5.94 -8.66 -4.93
N VAL A 80 -5.20 -7.66 -4.46
CA VAL A 80 -5.67 -6.68 -3.48
C VAL A 80 -5.19 -5.29 -3.87
N ASP A 81 -6.00 -4.29 -3.59
CA ASP A 81 -5.77 -2.91 -3.99
C ASP A 81 -5.60 -1.98 -2.78
N ALA A 82 -4.92 -0.86 -2.99
CA ALA A 82 -4.74 0.20 -2.01
C ALA A 82 -4.67 1.56 -2.74
N PRO A 83 -5.80 2.27 -2.89
CA PRO A 83 -5.81 3.63 -3.42
C PRO A 83 -4.97 4.58 -2.57
N PHE A 84 -4.38 5.57 -3.21
CA PHE A 84 -3.47 6.50 -2.56
C PHE A 84 -3.44 7.88 -3.25
N HIS A 85 -3.43 8.91 -2.41
CA HIS A 85 -3.21 10.29 -2.84
C HIS A 85 -2.33 11.07 -1.84
N ALA A 86 -1.13 11.47 -2.25
CA ALA A 86 -0.16 12.20 -1.42
C ALA A 86 -0.67 13.59 -0.97
N GLY A 87 -1.55 14.21 -1.75
CA GLY A 87 -2.22 15.47 -1.39
C GLY A 87 -3.04 15.43 -0.09
N LEU A 88 -3.35 14.24 0.46
CA LEU A 88 -3.99 14.10 1.76
C LEU A 88 -3.07 14.47 2.93
N TYR A 89 -1.75 14.41 2.74
CA TYR A 89 -0.74 14.73 3.75
C TYR A 89 -0.36 16.21 3.72
N VAL A 90 -0.63 16.94 2.62
CA VAL A 90 -0.24 18.36 2.52
C VAL A 90 -1.03 19.24 3.50
N ARG A 91 -2.17 18.75 3.99
CA ARG A 91 -2.92 19.44 5.05
C ARG A 91 -2.24 19.17 6.40
N TYR A 92 -2.07 20.20 7.22
CA TYR A 92 -1.64 20.13 8.63
C TYR A 92 -0.14 19.95 8.93
N THR A 93 0.77 20.54 8.13
CA THR A 93 2.23 20.50 8.42
C THR A 93 2.82 19.08 8.50
N ASP A 94 2.18 18.12 7.83
CA ASP A 94 2.65 16.74 7.81
C ASP A 94 3.76 16.60 6.76
N ASP A 95 4.98 16.38 7.25
CA ASP A 95 6.21 16.38 6.46
C ASP A 95 6.54 15.00 5.84
N ARG A 96 5.62 14.04 5.92
CA ARG A 96 5.87 12.67 5.45
C ARG A 96 6.12 12.59 3.96
N VAL A 97 5.41 13.38 3.16
CA VAL A 97 5.63 13.44 1.70
C VAL A 97 7.00 14.02 1.38
N GLU A 98 7.40 15.08 2.06
CA GLU A 98 8.71 15.71 1.87
C GLU A 98 9.84 14.77 2.29
N LYS A 99 9.68 14.07 3.42
CA LYS A 99 10.62 13.03 3.87
C LYS A 99 10.73 11.88 2.87
N PHE A 100 9.60 11.42 2.32
CA PHE A 100 9.60 10.39 1.28
C PHE A 100 10.37 10.85 0.03
N LEU A 101 10.09 12.07 -0.44
CA LEU A 101 10.73 12.66 -1.63
C LEU A 101 12.20 13.03 -1.40
N ALA A 102 12.62 13.28 -0.17
CA ALA A 102 14.03 13.47 0.19
C ALA A 102 14.78 12.15 0.40
N GLY A 103 14.07 11.07 0.74
CA GLY A 103 14.65 9.76 0.96
C GLY A 103 14.96 8.99 -0.33
N GLU A 104 15.91 8.07 -0.25
CA GLU A 104 16.29 7.14 -1.34
C GLU A 104 15.75 5.71 -1.10
N ALA A 105 14.96 5.49 -0.06
CA ALA A 105 14.51 4.15 0.33
C ALA A 105 13.44 3.60 -0.63
N HIS A 106 13.76 2.49 -1.30
CA HIS A 106 12.85 1.77 -2.22
C HIS A 106 12.09 0.63 -1.54
N SER A 107 12.08 0.59 -0.20
CA SER A 107 11.50 -0.51 0.55
C SER A 107 10.08 -0.22 1.00
N LEU A 108 9.19 -1.18 0.76
CA LEU A 108 7.85 -1.26 1.32
C LEU A 108 7.87 -2.08 2.61
N MET A 109 7.40 -1.50 3.71
CA MET A 109 7.15 -2.23 4.95
C MET A 109 5.72 -2.75 4.96
N THR A 110 5.53 -4.07 4.89
CA THR A 110 4.22 -4.71 5.00
C THR A 110 3.96 -5.16 6.44
N PHE A 111 2.82 -4.77 6.99
CA PHE A 111 2.34 -5.17 8.31
C PHE A 111 1.08 -6.01 8.15
N VAL A 112 1.13 -7.28 8.54
CA VAL A 112 -0.04 -8.18 8.48
C VAL A 112 -0.68 -8.29 9.84
N LEU A 113 -1.98 -8.02 9.90
CA LEU A 113 -2.78 -7.90 11.12
C LEU A 113 -3.91 -8.93 11.15
N ASP A 114 -4.16 -9.50 12.33
CA ASP A 114 -5.38 -10.24 12.67
C ASP A 114 -6.14 -9.47 13.75
N GLY A 115 -7.27 -8.86 13.35
CA GLY A 115 -7.85 -7.76 14.11
C GLY A 115 -6.80 -6.67 14.38
N ASN A 116 -6.74 -6.17 15.61
CA ASN A 116 -5.74 -5.19 16.00
C ASN A 116 -4.34 -5.78 16.31
N ILE A 117 -4.12 -7.08 16.17
CA ILE A 117 -2.86 -7.73 16.55
C ILE A 117 -1.93 -7.82 15.34
N LEU A 118 -0.71 -7.30 15.49
CA LEU A 118 0.34 -7.42 14.49
C LEU A 118 0.89 -8.84 14.45
N LYS A 119 0.66 -9.57 13.37
CA LYS A 119 1.13 -10.95 13.19
C LYS A 119 2.44 -11.04 12.43
N MET A 120 2.73 -10.07 11.57
CA MET A 120 3.94 -10.08 10.74
C MET A 120 4.39 -8.70 10.34
N ILE A 121 5.71 -8.53 10.27
CA ILE A 121 6.36 -7.41 9.60
C ILE A 121 7.24 -7.98 8.50
N ARG A 122 7.13 -7.42 7.29
CA ARG A 122 7.98 -7.77 6.14
C ARG A 122 8.52 -6.52 5.50
N GLN A 123 9.78 -6.55 5.11
CA GLN A 123 10.36 -5.54 4.23
C GLN A 123 10.50 -6.13 2.84
N SER A 124 9.93 -5.46 1.84
CA SER A 124 10.05 -5.81 0.42
C SER A 124 10.74 -4.68 -0.32
N VAL A 125 11.74 -5.00 -1.13
CA VAL A 125 12.37 -4.02 -2.04
C VAL A 125 11.57 -3.95 -3.33
N LEU A 126 11.13 -2.74 -3.70
CA LEU A 126 10.44 -2.49 -4.96
C LEU A 126 11.45 -2.20 -6.09
N ARG A 127 11.01 -2.42 -7.32
CA ARG A 127 11.81 -2.20 -8.53
C ARG A 127 12.10 -0.70 -8.68
N PRO A 128 13.33 -0.29 -9.02
CA PRO A 128 13.64 1.12 -9.25
C PRO A 128 12.69 1.81 -10.23
N GLU A 129 12.28 1.11 -11.29
CA GLU A 129 11.36 1.62 -12.31
C GLU A 129 9.98 1.93 -11.71
N ALA A 130 9.46 1.05 -10.85
CA ALA A 130 8.21 1.29 -10.13
C ALA A 130 8.32 2.50 -9.20
N MET A 131 9.47 2.66 -8.54
CA MET A 131 9.73 3.80 -7.66
C MET A 131 9.83 5.12 -8.41
N THR A 132 10.42 5.14 -9.60
CA THR A 132 10.43 6.33 -10.46
C THR A 132 9.00 6.77 -10.79
N ILE A 133 8.16 5.86 -11.28
CA ILE A 133 6.75 6.14 -11.59
C ILE A 133 6.02 6.66 -10.35
N PHE A 134 6.16 5.96 -9.22
CA PHE A 134 5.47 6.32 -7.99
C PHE A 134 5.90 7.71 -7.47
N ARG A 135 7.18 8.03 -7.51
CA ARG A 135 7.68 9.37 -7.11
C ARG A 135 7.14 10.46 -8.01
N ASP A 136 7.09 10.24 -9.32
CA ASP A 136 6.53 11.20 -10.27
C ASP A 136 5.04 11.47 -9.99
N ILE A 137 4.27 10.43 -9.65
CA ILE A 137 2.87 10.57 -9.22
C ILE A 137 2.79 11.37 -7.92
N VAL A 138 3.59 11.01 -6.91
CA VAL A 138 3.61 11.71 -5.61
C VAL A 138 3.93 13.19 -5.77
N CYS A 139 4.91 13.54 -6.60
CA CYS A 139 5.24 14.92 -6.94
C CYS A 139 4.04 15.68 -7.54
N ARG A 140 3.30 15.07 -8.47
CA ARG A 140 2.09 15.68 -9.07
C ARG A 140 0.95 15.82 -8.06
N GLN A 141 0.74 14.81 -7.21
CA GLN A 141 -0.30 14.85 -6.18
C GLN A 141 0.03 15.85 -5.06
N ALA A 142 1.31 16.06 -4.75
CA ALA A 142 1.75 17.01 -3.72
C ALA A 142 1.48 18.47 -4.11
N THR A 143 1.47 18.79 -5.41
CA THR A 143 1.11 20.14 -5.88
C THR A 143 -0.39 20.38 -5.96
N GLN A 144 -1.21 19.34 -5.76
CA GLN A 144 -2.67 19.39 -5.86
C GLN A 144 -3.33 18.74 -4.64
N PRO A 145 -3.36 19.45 -3.48
CA PRO A 145 -3.98 18.91 -2.27
C PRO A 145 -5.45 18.56 -2.51
N ILE A 146 -5.87 17.43 -1.97
CA ILE A 146 -7.24 16.91 -2.10
C ILE A 146 -7.96 16.98 -0.75
N THR A 147 -9.28 17.10 -0.74
CA THR A 147 -10.10 16.89 0.48
C THR A 147 -10.35 15.39 0.67
N GLN A 148 -10.67 14.96 1.90
CA GLN A 148 -11.09 13.58 2.15
C GLN A 148 -12.36 13.21 1.38
N GLU A 149 -13.29 14.16 1.23
CA GLU A 149 -14.53 13.98 0.45
C GLU A 149 -14.24 13.77 -1.04
N HIS A 150 -13.45 14.66 -1.66
CA HIS A 150 -13.11 14.53 -3.06
C HIS A 150 -12.25 13.28 -3.33
N TYR A 151 -11.36 12.92 -2.41
CA TYR A 151 -10.60 11.67 -2.49
C TYR A 151 -11.52 10.44 -2.50
N LYS A 152 -12.58 10.45 -1.68
CA LYS A 152 -13.58 9.38 -1.67
C LYS A 152 -14.32 9.30 -3.01
N ASP A 153 -14.72 10.44 -3.58
CA ASP A 153 -15.37 10.48 -4.90
C ASP A 153 -14.44 9.94 -6.00
N GLU A 154 -13.13 10.26 -5.94
CA GLU A 154 -12.13 9.72 -6.87
C GLU A 154 -11.93 8.20 -6.70
N ILE A 155 -11.92 7.68 -5.47
CA ILE A 155 -11.82 6.24 -5.20
C ILE A 155 -13.02 5.48 -5.79
N ASP A 156 -14.24 6.04 -5.72
CA ASP A 156 -15.43 5.39 -6.28
C ASP A 156 -15.31 5.17 -7.81
N LEU A 157 -14.52 5.99 -8.52
CA LEU A 157 -14.19 5.78 -9.93
C LEU A 157 -13.21 4.61 -10.14
N ILE A 158 -12.23 4.46 -9.25
CA ILE A 158 -11.27 3.34 -9.28
C ILE A 158 -12.00 2.01 -8.99
N TYR A 159 -12.93 2.02 -8.04
CA TYR A 159 -13.70 0.83 -7.62
C TYR A 159 -14.79 0.39 -8.59
N GLN A 160 -14.86 0.99 -9.77
CA GLN A 160 -15.55 0.40 -10.92
C GLN A 160 -14.80 -0.82 -11.49
N TYR A 161 -13.52 -1.00 -11.13
CA TYR A 161 -12.69 -2.12 -11.54
C TYR A 161 -12.39 -3.06 -10.37
N THR A 162 -12.29 -4.36 -10.66
CA THR A 162 -11.79 -5.33 -9.67
C THR A 162 -10.26 -5.19 -9.52
N PRO A 163 -9.66 -5.65 -8.41
CA PRO A 163 -8.21 -5.64 -8.25
C PRO A 163 -7.45 -6.33 -9.40
N GLU A 164 -7.98 -7.41 -9.99
CA GLU A 164 -7.38 -8.08 -11.15
C GLU A 164 -7.42 -7.23 -12.41
N GLN A 165 -8.50 -6.48 -12.61
CA GLN A 165 -8.62 -5.54 -13.71
C GLN A 165 -7.65 -4.37 -13.53
N LEU A 166 -7.52 -3.85 -12.31
CA LEU A 166 -6.55 -2.80 -11.97
C LEU A 166 -5.11 -3.29 -12.20
N LEU A 167 -4.80 -4.53 -11.77
CA LEU A 167 -3.50 -5.16 -12.01
C LEU A 167 -3.18 -5.24 -13.51
N THR A 168 -4.17 -5.58 -14.34
CA THR A 168 -4.00 -5.71 -15.80
C THR A 168 -3.89 -4.35 -16.50
N LYS A 169 -4.54 -3.31 -15.97
CA LYS A 169 -4.53 -1.96 -16.54
C LYS A 169 -3.32 -1.12 -16.10
N GLY A 170 -2.71 -1.46 -14.96
CA GLY A 170 -1.58 -0.73 -14.40
C GLY A 170 -0.23 -1.12 -15.00
N SER A 171 0.81 -0.39 -14.59
CA SER A 171 2.21 -0.75 -14.86
C SER A 171 2.62 -1.89 -13.94
N VAL A 172 2.86 -3.09 -14.48
CA VAL A 172 3.08 -4.34 -13.71
C VAL A 172 4.55 -4.63 -13.49
N PHE A 173 4.90 -5.07 -12.29
CA PHE A 173 6.24 -5.43 -11.86
C PHE A 173 6.27 -6.78 -11.15
N LEU A 174 7.24 -7.62 -11.50
CA LEU A 174 7.49 -8.88 -10.80
C LEU A 174 8.34 -8.66 -9.54
N HIS A 175 7.92 -9.26 -8.42
CA HIS A 175 8.62 -9.25 -7.15
C HIS A 175 9.26 -10.61 -6.82
N LYS A 176 8.47 -11.69 -6.88
CA LYS A 176 8.89 -13.08 -6.63
C LYS A 176 8.35 -13.99 -7.72
N GLY A 177 8.93 -15.19 -7.85
CA GLY A 177 8.28 -16.28 -8.60
C GLY A 177 7.01 -16.75 -7.89
N GLU A 178 6.12 -17.43 -8.61
CA GLU A 178 4.99 -18.11 -7.97
C GLU A 178 5.53 -19.20 -7.01
N PRO A 179 4.89 -19.43 -5.85
CA PRO A 179 5.23 -20.58 -5.01
C PRO A 179 4.97 -21.89 -5.77
N GLU A 180 5.89 -22.85 -5.64
CA GLU A 180 5.74 -24.23 -6.16
C GLU A 180 4.59 -24.99 -5.47
#